data_AF-A0A529ZDY6-F1
#
_entry.id   AF-A0A529ZDY6-F1
#
_cell.length_a   1.000
_cell.length_b   1.000
_cell.length_c   1.000
_cell.angle_alpha   90.00
_cell.angle_beta   90.00
_cell.angle_gamma   90.00
#
_symmetry.space_group_name_H-M   'P 1'
#
loop_
_entity.id
_entity.type
_entity.pdbx_description
1 polymer ?
#
loop_
_entity_poly.entity_id
_entity_poly.type
_entity_poly.pdbx_seq_one_letter_code
_entity_poly.pdbx_strand_id
1 'polypeptide(L)' 'NQNHTEAQVFRFPGTQQYRLECEAFVRAAQGGKDRVFTLEESVLNQKVIDAIFRAGEKDGWEPV' A
#
# COMPACT_ATOMS: atom_id res chain seq x y z
N ASN A 1 12.69 -12.22 19.36
CA ASN A 1 11.89 -13.26 18.67
C ASN A 1 12.59 -13.69 17.36
N GLN A 2 13.76 -14.32 17.42
CA GLN A 2 14.45 -14.81 16.21
C GLN A 2 13.76 -16.06 15.60
N ASN A 3 12.87 -16.71 16.36
CA ASN A 3 12.18 -17.94 15.96
C ASN A 3 10.74 -17.72 15.47
N HIS A 4 10.29 -16.47 15.26
CA HIS A 4 8.92 -16.11 14.84
C HIS A 4 7.79 -16.76 15.68
N THR A 5 8.03 -17.05 16.96
CA THR A 5 7.09 -17.77 17.85
C THR A 5 6.05 -16.86 18.53
N GLU A 6 5.97 -15.59 18.16
CA GLU A 6 5.09 -14.61 18.80
C GLU A 6 4.37 -13.81 17.72
N ALA A 7 3.06 -13.61 17.91
CA ALA A 7 2.24 -12.73 17.12
C ALA A 7 1.74 -11.57 18.00
N GLN A 8 1.96 -10.34 17.55
CA GLN A 8 1.46 -9.14 18.20
C GLN A 8 0.32 -8.56 17.36
N VAL A 9 -0.80 -8.23 18.02
CA VAL A 9 -1.97 -7.66 17.36
C VAL A 9 -2.26 -6.28 17.96
N PHE A 10 -2.16 -5.25 17.13
CA PHE A 10 -2.57 -3.89 17.47
C PHE A 10 -3.96 -3.63 16.91
N ARG A 11 -4.82 -2.95 17.69
CA ARG A 11 -6.19 -2.63 17.29
C ARG A 11 -6.37 -1.12 17.28
N PHE A 12 -6.94 -0.61 16.18
CA PHE A 12 -7.32 0.80 16.02
C PHE A 12 -8.82 0.90 15.68
N PRO A 13 -9.71 0.50 16.61
CA PRO A 13 -11.15 0.46 16.35
C PRO A 13 -11.68 1.88 16.11
N GLY A 14 -12.68 2.01 15.22
CA GLY A 14 -13.30 3.30 14.90
C GLY A 14 -12.49 4.19 13.96
N THR A 15 -11.36 3.71 13.41
CA THR A 15 -10.63 4.41 12.35
C THR A 15 -11.52 4.55 11.12
N GLN A 16 -11.93 5.78 10.83
CA GLN A 16 -12.73 6.10 9.65
C GLN A 16 -11.82 6.25 8.42
N GLN A 17 -11.18 5.17 7.98
CA GLN A 17 -10.06 5.23 7.02
C GLN A 17 -10.35 6.05 5.74
N TYR A 18 -11.53 5.90 5.14
CA TYR A 18 -11.90 6.65 3.93
C TYR A 18 -12.08 8.14 4.19
N ARG A 19 -12.62 8.50 5.37
CA ARG A 19 -12.70 9.90 5.77
C ARG A 19 -11.30 10.48 5.94
N LEU A 20 -10.41 9.76 6.63
CA LEU A 20 -9.03 10.20 6.86
C LEU A 20 -8.25 10.35 5.55
N GLU A 21 -8.47 9.43 4.60
CA GLU A 21 -7.89 9.51 3.25
C GLU A 21 -8.35 10.77 2.50
N CYS A 22 -9.66 11.04 2.46
CA CYS A 22 -10.19 12.25 1.83
C CYS A 22 -9.70 13.53 2.53
N GLU A 23 -9.65 13.55 3.86
CA GLU A 23 -9.17 14.70 4.63
C GLU A 23 -7.68 14.96 4.35
N ALA A 24 -6.85 13.92 4.26
CA ALA A 24 -5.43 14.04 3.87
C ALA A 24 -5.28 14.59 2.46
N PHE A 25 -6.09 14.11 1.51
CA PHE A 25 -6.10 14.62 0.14
C PHE A 25 -6.47 16.11 0.08
N VAL A 26 -7.54 16.53 0.79
CA VAL A 26 -7.97 17.94 0.81
C VAL A 26 -6.88 18.84 1.41
N ARG A 27 -6.23 18.43 2.50
CA ARG A 27 -5.13 19.20 3.11
C ARG A 27 -3.94 19.34 2.14
N ALA A 28 -3.57 18.29 1.43
CA ALA A 28 -2.54 18.35 0.40
C ALA A 28 -2.94 19.28 -0.77
N ALA A 29 -4.20 19.19 -1.23
CA ALA A 29 -4.72 20.03 -2.31
C ALA A 29 -4.75 21.53 -1.96
N GLN A 30 -4.85 21.86 -0.66
CA GLN A 30 -4.77 23.23 -0.14
C GLN A 30 -3.33 23.76 0.02
N GLY A 31 -2.33 23.01 -0.45
CA GLY A 31 -0.90 23.37 -0.35
C GLY A 31 -0.23 22.84 0.93
N GLY A 32 -0.92 22.00 1.69
CA GLY A 32 -0.32 21.24 2.79
C GLY A 32 0.71 20.22 2.31
N LYS A 33 1.45 19.65 3.26
CA LYS A 33 2.49 18.62 3.00
C LYS A 33 2.03 17.22 3.40
N ASP A 34 0.73 17.03 3.56
CA ASP A 34 0.14 15.72 3.85
C ASP A 34 0.54 14.70 2.78
N ARG A 35 0.87 13.50 3.23
CA ARG A 35 1.21 12.39 2.36
C ARG A 35 -0.05 11.92 1.62
N VAL A 36 -0.01 11.99 0.29
CA VAL A 36 -1.00 11.37 -0.61
C VAL A 36 -0.28 10.36 -1.48
N PHE A 37 -0.91 9.22 -1.74
CA PHE A 37 -0.36 8.19 -2.62
C PHE A 37 -0.14 8.76 -4.03
N THR A 38 1.10 8.74 -4.51
CA THR A 38 1.42 9.43 -5.77
C THR A 38 1.07 8.58 -6.98
N LEU A 39 1.09 9.18 -8.16
CA LEU A 39 0.89 8.44 -9.40
C LEU A 39 2.09 7.54 -9.70
N GLU A 40 3.31 7.97 -9.38
CA GLU A 40 4.52 7.14 -9.51
C GLU A 40 4.41 5.88 -8.66
N GLU A 41 3.92 6.01 -7.43
CA GLU A 41 3.66 4.86 -6.56
C GLU A 41 2.54 3.98 -7.08
N SER A 42 1.52 4.57 -7.72
CA SER A 42 0.46 3.82 -8.39
C SER A 42 1.00 2.99 -9.55
N VAL A 43 1.94 3.54 -10.33
CA VAL A 43 2.64 2.81 -11.39
C VAL A 43 3.49 1.68 -10.79
N LEU A 44 4.23 1.93 -9.71
CA LEU A 44 5.02 0.89 -9.05
C LEU A 44 4.14 -0.23 -8.50
N ASN A 45 2.99 0.12 -7.91
CA ASN A 45 2.02 -0.86 -7.44
C ASN A 45 1.45 -1.69 -8.59
N GLN A 46 1.12 -1.06 -9.72
CA GLN A 46 0.63 -1.78 -10.90
C GLN A 46 1.69 -2.71 -11.49
N LYS A 47 2.97 -2.32 -11.52
CA LYS A 47 4.05 -3.20 -12.00
C LYS A 47 4.15 -4.51 -11.20
N VAL A 48 3.94 -4.43 -9.88
CA VAL A 48 3.89 -5.63 -9.03
C VAL A 48 2.71 -6.52 -9.42
N ILE A 49 1.53 -5.93 -9.64
CA ILE A 49 0.34 -6.67 -10.11
C ILE A 49 0.61 -7.33 -11.47
N ASP A 50 1.22 -6.60 -12.40
CA ASP A 50 1.56 -7.12 -13.72
C ASP A 50 2.56 -8.29 -13.61
N ALA A 51 3.54 -8.20 -12.71
CA ALA A 51 4.48 -9.27 -12.44
C ALA A 51 3.79 -10.52 -11.85
N ILE A 52 2.79 -10.34 -10.97
CA ILE A 52 1.99 -11.47 -10.45
C ILE A 52 1.25 -12.18 -11.60
N PHE A 53 0.67 -11.42 -12.53
CA PHE A 53 0.01 -12.03 -13.69
C PHE A 53 1.00 -12.74 -14.62
N ARG A 54 2.14 -12.12 -14.96
CA ARG A 54 3.19 -12.75 -15.77
C ARG A 54 3.76 -14.01 -15.10
N ALA A 55 3.90 -14.02 -13.78
CA ALA A 55 4.32 -15.21 -13.03
C ALA A 55 3.30 -16.33 -13.12
N GLY A 56 1.99 -16.03 -13.17
CA GLY A 56 0.95 -17.03 -13.31
C GLY A 56 0.97 -17.79 -14.64
N GLU A 57 1.65 -17.26 -15.67
CA GLU A 57 1.74 -17.86 -17.00
C GLU A 57 2.94 -18.80 -17.18
N LYS A 58 3.85 -18.89 -16.19
CA LYS A 58 5.06 -19.72 -16.27
C LYS A 58 5.48 -20.28 -14.92
N ASP A 59 6.23 -21.39 -14.95
CA ASP A 59 6.87 -21.90 -13.75
C ASP A 59 8.13 -21.08 -13.41
N GLY A 60 8.27 -20.67 -12.14
CA GLY A 60 9.46 -20.00 -11.62
C GLY A 60 9.28 -18.53 -11.26
N TRP A 61 10.38 -17.83 -11.04
CA TRP A 61 10.38 -16.44 -10.59
C TRP A 61 10.17 -15.45 -11.73
N GLU A 62 9.47 -14.35 -11.43
CA GLU A 62 9.22 -13.22 -12.33
C GLU A 62 9.77 -11.92 -11.72
N PRO A 63 10.60 -11.15 -12.44
CA PRO A 63 11.02 -9.83 -12.00
C PRO A 63 9.86 -8.82 -12.05
N VAL A 64 9.92 -7.84 -11.14
CA VAL A 64 9.05 -6.67 -11.12
C VAL A 64 9.65 -5.55 -11.97
#